data_AF-E5A6V2-F1
#
_entry.id   AF-E5A6V2-F1
#
_cell.length_a   1.000
_cell.length_b   1.000
_cell.length_c   1.000
_cell.angle_alpha   90.00
_cell.angle_beta   90.00
_cell.angle_gamma   90.00
#
_symmetry.space_group_name_H-M   'P 1'
#
loop_
_entity.id
_entity.type
_entity.pdbx_description
1 polymer ?
#
loop_
_entity_poly.entity_id
_entity_poly.type
_entity_poly.pdbx_seq_one_letter_code
_entity_poly.pdbx_strand_id
1 'polypeptide(L)'
;MQDLRVTSLAVNYNLISWRIGRNRVLIGSDDGLSFPANPPHKPRRPRKDGKEWTEREEPTGRKLARLRERIALYDAILQSIDSIKELRGAVRDTAFIAELDGQRAYFQALKCLNLSHSYAFLNTPKQALALCNRALSLSAQATSAPGTSPPSASSATKLHVSTEQAQNLQKHLENLNSHYRGVVALSQLIASSATANKTGPTNAAPVVERLNEYPASGSVELKNLVTWPPKLKPVPVKPLFLDVAWNYVEYPGRAPAVQKPEPEPAAAVEEQKAERPQQKKGWFSFGR
;
A
#
# COMPACT_ATOMS: atom_id res chain seq x y z
N MET A 1 58.93 -13.50 9.81
CA MET A 1 57.93 -13.03 10.81
C MET A 1 56.67 -12.46 10.18
N GLN A 2 56.75 -11.64 9.11
CA GLN A 2 55.56 -11.14 8.40
C GLN A 2 54.81 -12.26 7.65
N ASP A 3 55.52 -13.17 6.98
CA ASP A 3 54.90 -14.28 6.23
C ASP A 3 54.07 -15.22 7.12
N LEU A 4 54.54 -15.51 8.34
CA LEU A 4 53.80 -16.33 9.32
C LEU A 4 52.49 -15.68 9.76
N ARG A 5 52.41 -14.34 9.76
CA ARG A 5 51.18 -13.62 10.12
C ARG A 5 50.17 -13.64 8.97
N VAL A 6 50.65 -13.51 7.73
CA VAL A 6 49.81 -13.59 6.52
C VAL A 6 49.25 -15.00 6.36
N THR A 7 50.08 -16.04 6.54
CA THR A 7 49.61 -17.43 6.48
C THR A 7 48.63 -17.76 7.61
N SER A 8 48.90 -17.30 8.83
CA SER A 8 47.96 -17.46 9.96
C SER A 8 46.61 -16.79 9.70
N LEU A 9 46.61 -15.57 9.16
CA LEU A 9 45.39 -14.87 8.76
C LEU A 9 44.65 -15.64 7.67
N ALA A 10 45.34 -16.08 6.62
CA ALA A 10 44.74 -16.82 5.52
C ALA A 10 44.13 -18.15 5.97
N VAL A 11 44.80 -18.90 6.85
CA VAL A 11 44.27 -20.16 7.41
C VAL A 11 43.04 -19.90 8.27
N ASN A 12 43.11 -18.94 9.19
CA ASN A 12 41.98 -18.60 10.05
C ASN A 12 40.77 -18.07 9.26
N TYR A 13 41.03 -17.19 8.28
CA TYR A 13 40.00 -16.69 7.37
C TYR A 13 39.32 -17.84 6.61
N ASN A 14 40.09 -18.78 6.06
CA ASN A 14 39.53 -19.92 5.35
C ASN A 14 38.67 -20.79 6.28
N LEU A 15 39.15 -21.12 7.48
CA LEU A 15 38.39 -21.92 8.45
C LEU A 15 37.05 -21.26 8.82
N ILE A 16 37.07 -19.96 9.11
CA ILE A 16 35.86 -19.21 9.47
C ILE A 16 34.94 -19.09 8.24
N SER A 17 35.50 -18.85 7.05
CA SER A 17 34.75 -18.80 5.80
C SER A 17 34.02 -20.12 5.50
N TRP A 18 34.62 -21.28 5.82
CA TRP A 18 33.96 -22.58 5.69
C TRP A 18 32.80 -22.75 6.69
N ARG A 19 32.96 -22.27 7.93
CA ARG A 19 31.89 -22.25 8.93
C ARG A 19 30.71 -21.39 8.46
N ILE A 20 30.99 -20.23 7.88
CA ILE A 20 29.99 -19.34 7.29
C ILE A 20 29.30 -20.02 6.11
N GLY A 21 30.08 -20.63 5.22
CA GLY A 21 29.59 -21.43 4.10
C GLY A 21 28.59 -22.51 4.51
N ARG A 22 28.95 -23.31 5.54
CA ARG A 22 28.05 -24.30 6.13
C ARG A 22 26.72 -23.67 6.59
N ASN A 23 26.77 -22.55 7.29
CA ASN A 23 25.56 -21.88 7.76
C ASN A 23 24.71 -21.33 6.60
N ARG A 24 25.33 -20.80 5.53
CA ARG A 24 24.65 -20.38 4.30
C ARG A 24 23.89 -21.54 3.65
N VAL A 25 24.53 -22.70 3.52
CA VAL A 25 23.89 -23.92 3.00
C VAL A 25 22.69 -24.35 3.86
N LEU A 26 22.80 -24.25 5.19
CA LEU A 26 21.69 -24.58 6.10
C LEU A 26 20.51 -23.60 6.00
N ILE A 27 20.75 -22.33 5.65
CA ILE A 27 19.69 -21.32 5.48
C ILE A 27 18.87 -21.64 4.22
N GLY A 28 19.52 -22.09 3.15
CA GLY A 28 18.91 -22.51 1.88
C GLY A 28 19.48 -21.80 0.66
N SER A 29 18.76 -21.86 -0.45
CA SER A 29 19.12 -21.16 -1.69
C SER A 29 19.09 -19.64 -1.51
N ASP A 30 19.95 -18.94 -2.27
CA ASP A 30 20.07 -17.48 -2.28
C ASP A 30 20.18 -16.86 -0.88
N ASP A 31 20.91 -17.54 0.02
CA ASP A 31 21.08 -17.16 1.43
C ASP A 31 19.75 -16.91 2.16
N GLY A 32 18.67 -17.56 1.74
CA GLY A 32 17.35 -17.39 2.36
C GLY A 32 16.66 -16.08 2.01
N LEU A 33 16.95 -15.50 0.84
CA LEU A 33 16.22 -14.37 0.27
C LEU A 33 14.72 -14.66 0.15
N SER A 34 14.38 -15.89 -0.28
CA SER A 34 13.00 -16.36 -0.31
C SER A 34 12.64 -17.19 0.93
N PHE A 35 11.36 -17.14 1.31
CA PHE A 35 10.80 -17.97 2.37
C PHE A 35 9.67 -18.86 1.82
N PRO A 36 10.00 -19.94 1.07
CA PRO A 36 9.00 -20.85 0.53
C PRO A 36 8.32 -21.68 1.63
N ALA A 37 7.06 -22.00 1.41
CA ALA A 37 6.34 -22.98 2.21
C ALA A 37 6.99 -24.36 2.05
N ASN A 38 7.17 -25.08 3.15
CA ASN A 38 7.48 -26.48 3.14
C ASN A 38 6.34 -27.26 2.47
N PRO A 39 6.67 -28.35 1.77
CA PRO A 39 5.65 -29.19 1.17
C PRO A 39 4.69 -29.72 2.25
N PRO A 40 3.38 -29.79 1.96
CA PRO A 40 2.40 -30.29 2.90
C PRO A 40 2.75 -31.74 3.27
N HIS A 41 2.83 -32.02 4.57
CA HIS A 41 3.11 -33.39 5.03
C HIS A 41 1.88 -34.25 4.74
N LYS A 42 1.97 -35.12 3.73
CA LYS A 42 0.89 -36.08 3.43
C LYS A 42 0.73 -37.02 4.63
N PRO A 43 -0.47 -37.11 5.24
CA PRO A 43 -0.68 -38.04 6.33
C PRO A 43 -0.51 -39.47 5.82
N ARG A 44 0.25 -40.28 6.56
CA ARG A 44 0.60 -41.66 6.18
C ARG A 44 -0.59 -42.63 6.15
N ARG A 45 -1.75 -42.23 6.68
CA ARG A 45 -2.94 -43.08 6.76
C ARG A 45 -4.08 -42.51 5.89
N PRO A 46 -4.72 -43.35 5.05
CA PRO A 46 -5.90 -42.92 4.31
C PRO A 46 -7.00 -42.56 5.30
N ARG A 47 -7.80 -41.55 4.95
CA ARG A 47 -8.93 -41.12 5.77
C ARG A 47 -9.98 -42.21 5.79
N LYS A 48 -10.53 -42.52 6.97
CA LYS A 48 -11.60 -43.53 7.16
C LYS A 48 -12.88 -43.21 6.34
N ASP A 49 -13.05 -41.94 5.96
CA ASP A 49 -14.20 -41.41 5.22
C ASP A 49 -14.04 -41.43 3.68
N GLY A 50 -12.95 -41.98 3.12
CA GLY A 50 -12.70 -42.04 1.68
C GLY A 50 -12.42 -40.71 0.96
N LYS A 51 -12.61 -39.57 1.63
CA LYS A 51 -12.27 -38.23 1.11
C LYS A 51 -10.77 -37.97 1.17
N GLU A 52 -10.25 -37.34 0.12
CA GLU A 52 -8.86 -36.87 0.07
C GLU A 52 -8.58 -35.90 1.22
N TRP A 53 -7.35 -35.97 1.74
CA TRP A 53 -6.88 -35.02 2.73
C TRP A 53 -6.66 -33.67 2.05
N THR A 54 -7.32 -32.63 2.55
CA THR A 54 -7.04 -31.27 2.09
C THR A 54 -5.63 -30.87 2.50
N GLU A 55 -4.84 -30.37 1.56
CA GLU A 55 -3.50 -29.86 1.84
C GLU A 55 -3.62 -28.64 2.75
N ARG A 56 -3.22 -28.82 4.01
CA ARG A 56 -3.25 -27.75 5.00
C ARG A 56 -1.93 -27.00 4.95
N GLU A 57 -2.01 -25.69 4.74
CA GLU A 57 -0.87 -24.80 4.85
C GLU A 57 -0.18 -24.94 6.22
N GLU A 58 1.14 -24.70 6.24
CA GLU A 58 1.89 -24.70 7.48
C GLU A 58 1.29 -23.72 8.50
N PRO A 59 1.08 -24.16 9.77
CA PRO A 59 0.65 -23.26 10.81
C PRO A 59 1.67 -22.15 11.03
N THR A 60 1.19 -20.95 11.38
CA THR A 60 2.02 -19.76 11.63
C THR A 60 3.15 -20.04 12.63
N GLY A 61 2.89 -20.81 13.68
CA GLY A 61 3.90 -21.21 14.67
C GLY A 61 5.10 -21.97 14.08
N ARG A 62 4.87 -22.86 13.10
CA ARG A 62 5.97 -23.57 12.41
C ARG A 62 6.76 -22.64 11.49
N LYS A 63 6.08 -21.74 10.78
CA LYS A 63 6.73 -20.70 9.97
C LYS A 63 7.64 -19.82 10.83
N LEU A 64 7.17 -19.40 12.01
CA LEU A 64 7.94 -18.61 12.96
C LEU A 64 9.13 -19.39 13.56
N ALA A 65 8.98 -20.69 13.84
CA ALA A 65 10.09 -21.52 14.31
C ALA A 65 11.22 -21.61 13.28
N ARG A 66 10.89 -21.86 12.01
CA ARG A 66 11.87 -21.88 10.89
C ARG A 66 12.59 -20.54 10.73
N LEU A 67 11.86 -19.42 10.87
CA LEU A 67 12.46 -18.10 10.84
C LEU A 67 13.41 -17.86 12.01
N ARG A 68 13.07 -18.34 13.22
CA ARG A 68 13.95 -18.26 14.40
C ARG A 68 15.25 -19.05 14.19
N GLU A 69 15.15 -20.25 13.62
CA GLU A 69 16.33 -21.06 13.26
C GLU A 69 17.22 -20.33 12.25
N ARG A 70 16.63 -19.73 11.20
CA ARG A 70 17.37 -18.89 10.24
C ARG A 70 18.05 -17.70 10.92
N ILE A 71 17.36 -17.03 11.84
CA ILE A 71 17.92 -15.89 12.59
C ILE A 71 19.14 -16.32 13.41
N ALA A 72 19.10 -17.48 14.07
CA ALA A 72 20.23 -18.01 14.82
C ALA A 72 21.44 -18.30 13.91
N LEU A 73 21.20 -18.79 12.67
CA LEU A 73 22.25 -19.00 11.68
C LEU A 73 22.87 -17.67 11.22
N TYR A 74 22.07 -16.62 10.97
CA TYR A 74 22.59 -15.30 10.65
C TYR A 74 23.42 -14.71 11.80
N ASP A 75 22.97 -14.85 13.05
CA ASP A 75 23.72 -14.38 14.20
C ASP A 75 25.08 -15.08 14.33
N ALA A 76 25.12 -16.39 14.09
CA ALA A 76 26.38 -17.13 14.03
C ALA A 76 27.29 -16.66 12.87
N ILE A 77 26.73 -16.28 11.72
CA ILE A 77 27.49 -15.71 10.60
C ILE A 77 28.06 -14.34 10.98
N LEU A 78 27.24 -13.45 11.53
CA LEU A 78 27.66 -12.10 11.94
C LEU A 78 28.78 -12.17 12.98
N GLN A 79 28.64 -13.03 14.00
CA GLN A 79 29.69 -13.26 14.99
C GLN A 79 30.98 -13.78 14.35
N SER A 80 30.86 -14.66 13.34
CA SER A 80 32.02 -15.20 12.61
C SER A 80 32.72 -14.11 11.78
N ILE A 81 31.98 -13.18 11.19
CA ILE A 81 32.56 -12.04 10.46
C ILE A 81 33.27 -11.09 11.43
N ASP A 82 32.64 -10.80 12.57
CA ASP A 82 33.23 -9.95 13.60
C ASP A 82 34.53 -10.59 14.16
N SER A 83 34.59 -11.91 14.33
CA SER A 83 35.82 -12.58 14.74
C SER A 83 36.93 -12.55 13.67
N ILE A 84 36.60 -12.45 12.38
CA ILE A 84 37.62 -12.24 11.32
C ILE A 84 38.24 -10.85 11.45
N LYS A 85 37.44 -9.82 11.76
CA LYS A 85 37.93 -8.44 11.91
C LYS A 85 38.90 -8.28 13.07
N GLU A 86 38.74 -9.09 14.12
CA GLU A 86 39.62 -9.12 15.28
C GLU A 86 40.97 -9.83 15.02
N LEU A 87 41.12 -10.55 13.89
CA LEU A 87 42.35 -11.28 13.58
C LEU A 87 43.53 -10.32 13.36
N ARG A 88 44.67 -10.70 13.95
CA ARG A 88 45.91 -9.93 13.83
C ARG A 88 46.41 -9.93 12.38
N GLY A 89 46.28 -8.78 11.72
CA GLY A 89 46.64 -8.58 10.31
C GLY A 89 45.49 -8.01 9.50
N ALA A 90 44.23 -8.33 9.84
CA ALA A 90 43.05 -7.79 9.18
C ALA A 90 42.89 -6.29 9.48
N VAL A 91 43.14 -5.88 10.73
CA VAL A 91 43.06 -4.48 11.21
C VAL A 91 43.94 -3.51 10.41
N ARG A 92 45.01 -3.99 9.77
CA ARG A 92 45.96 -3.14 9.04
C ARG A 92 45.52 -2.85 7.60
N ASP A 93 44.59 -3.63 7.06
CA ASP A 93 44.10 -3.50 5.70
C ASP A 93 42.70 -2.90 5.71
N THR A 94 42.62 -1.59 5.46
CA THR A 94 41.35 -0.85 5.47
C THR A 94 40.42 -1.28 4.33
N ALA A 95 40.97 -1.72 3.20
CA ALA A 95 40.17 -2.19 2.08
C ALA A 95 39.51 -3.54 2.41
N PHE A 96 40.26 -4.44 3.04
CA PHE A 96 39.73 -5.72 3.52
C PHE A 96 38.66 -5.55 4.60
N ILE A 97 38.86 -4.62 5.55
CA ILE A 97 37.82 -4.32 6.56
C ILE A 97 36.55 -3.78 5.91
N ALA A 98 36.68 -2.86 4.93
CA ALA A 98 35.54 -2.32 4.21
C ALA A 98 34.77 -3.41 3.42
N GLU A 99 35.47 -4.39 2.84
CA GLU A 99 34.84 -5.55 2.21
C GLU A 99 34.07 -6.39 3.24
N LEU A 100 34.68 -6.69 4.39
CA LEU A 100 34.04 -7.44 5.48
C LEU A 100 32.83 -6.67 6.06
N ASP A 101 32.89 -5.34 6.13
CA ASP A 101 31.76 -4.50 6.53
C ASP A 101 30.61 -4.60 5.53
N GLY A 102 30.89 -4.62 4.23
CA GLY A 102 29.89 -4.86 3.17
C GLY A 102 29.22 -6.22 3.28
N GLN A 103 30.02 -7.29 3.43
CA GLN A 103 29.51 -8.65 3.61
C GLN A 103 28.69 -8.77 4.90
N ARG A 104 29.13 -8.12 5.98
CA ARG A 104 28.38 -8.06 7.24
C ARG A 104 27.04 -7.34 7.07
N ALA A 105 27.03 -6.20 6.37
CA ALA A 105 25.81 -5.44 6.09
C ALA A 105 24.81 -6.28 5.28
N TYR A 106 25.29 -7.08 4.32
CA TYR A 106 24.46 -8.02 3.55
C TYR A 106 23.76 -9.06 4.44
N PHE A 107 24.49 -9.79 5.28
CA PHE A 107 23.87 -10.78 6.17
C PHE A 107 23.00 -10.13 7.27
N GLN A 108 23.34 -8.91 7.70
CA GLN A 108 22.50 -8.15 8.61
C GLN A 108 21.18 -7.70 7.95
N ALA A 109 21.21 -7.35 6.67
CA ALA A 109 20.01 -7.06 5.88
C ALA A 109 19.12 -8.31 5.75
N LEU A 110 19.68 -9.48 5.44
CA LEU A 110 18.96 -10.76 5.41
C LEU A 110 18.33 -11.14 6.76
N LYS A 111 19.03 -10.89 7.87
CA LYS A 111 18.48 -11.06 9.22
C LYS A 111 17.27 -10.15 9.43
N CYS A 112 17.38 -8.85 9.08
CA CYS A 112 16.27 -7.90 9.20
C CYS A 112 15.09 -8.26 8.30
N LEU A 113 15.34 -8.79 7.10
CA LEU A 113 14.33 -9.31 6.18
C LEU A 113 13.55 -10.46 6.83
N ASN A 114 14.24 -11.48 7.35
CA ASN A 114 13.58 -12.64 7.97
C ASN A 114 12.81 -12.26 9.25
N LEU A 115 13.31 -11.29 10.02
CA LEU A 115 12.54 -10.68 11.11
C LEU A 115 11.30 -9.95 10.59
N SER A 116 11.39 -9.18 9.50
CA SER A 116 10.23 -8.49 8.92
C SER A 116 9.13 -9.47 8.53
N HIS A 117 9.48 -10.63 7.96
CA HIS A 117 8.53 -11.70 7.66
C HIS A 117 7.87 -12.26 8.92
N SER A 118 8.61 -12.41 10.02
CA SER A 118 8.04 -12.87 11.29
C SER A 118 6.95 -11.91 11.81
N TYR A 119 7.19 -10.59 11.75
CA TYR A 119 6.20 -9.59 12.15
C TYR A 119 5.03 -9.49 11.16
N ALA A 120 5.28 -9.72 9.88
CA ALA A 120 4.22 -9.83 8.88
C ALA A 120 3.28 -11.01 9.19
N PHE A 121 3.82 -12.18 9.56
CA PHE A 121 3.01 -13.33 9.99
C PHE A 121 2.25 -13.10 11.31
N LEU A 122 2.71 -12.17 12.14
CA LEU A 122 2.04 -11.76 13.38
C LEU A 122 1.02 -10.61 13.17
N ASN A 123 0.71 -10.24 11.92
CA ASN A 123 -0.21 -9.15 11.58
C ASN A 123 0.17 -7.78 12.18
N THR A 124 1.47 -7.49 12.28
CA THR A 124 1.99 -6.20 12.79
C THR A 124 2.72 -5.42 11.68
N PRO A 125 1.99 -4.90 10.67
CA PRO A 125 2.59 -4.39 9.44
C PRO A 125 3.50 -3.18 9.64
N LYS A 126 3.26 -2.35 10.67
CA LYS A 126 4.12 -1.21 11.02
C LYS A 126 5.54 -1.65 11.42
N GLN A 127 5.63 -2.70 12.23
CA GLN A 127 6.92 -3.26 12.69
C GLN A 127 7.64 -3.97 11.54
N ALA A 128 6.90 -4.71 10.71
CA ALA A 128 7.44 -5.33 9.50
C ALA A 128 8.03 -4.28 8.55
N LEU A 129 7.31 -3.17 8.29
CA LEU A 129 7.79 -2.05 7.48
C LEU A 129 9.08 -1.46 8.06
N ALA A 130 9.12 -1.16 9.36
CA ALA A 130 10.30 -0.57 10.00
C ALA A 130 11.55 -1.44 9.84
N LEU A 131 11.41 -2.76 10.01
CA LEU A 131 12.50 -3.71 9.81
C LEU A 131 12.91 -3.85 8.34
N CYS A 132 11.95 -3.81 7.42
CA CYS A 132 12.20 -3.87 5.98
C CYS A 132 12.93 -2.60 5.48
N ASN A 133 12.54 -1.42 5.96
CA ASN A 133 13.27 -0.16 5.74
C ASN A 133 14.72 -0.24 6.23
N ARG A 134 14.93 -0.77 7.45
CA ARG A 134 16.28 -0.98 7.97
C ARG A 134 17.09 -1.94 7.11
N ALA A 135 16.48 -3.05 6.68
CA ALA A 135 17.11 -3.99 5.78
C ALA A 135 17.54 -3.31 4.46
N LEU A 136 16.70 -2.45 3.88
CA LEU A 136 17.01 -1.70 2.65
C LEU A 136 18.22 -0.77 2.85
N SER A 137 18.28 -0.05 3.97
CA SER A 137 19.44 0.80 4.26
C SER A 137 20.75 0.01 4.35
N LEU A 138 20.70 -1.20 4.94
CA LEU A 138 21.86 -2.09 5.06
C LEU A 138 22.22 -2.74 3.71
N SER A 139 21.22 -3.04 2.86
CA SER A 139 21.49 -3.55 1.52
C SER A 139 22.16 -2.52 0.63
N ALA A 140 21.77 -1.25 0.75
CA ALA A 140 22.43 -0.17 0.03
C ALA A 140 23.91 -0.03 0.45
N GLN A 141 24.20 -0.17 1.75
CA GLN A 141 25.57 -0.22 2.26
C GLN A 141 26.35 -1.41 1.67
N ALA A 142 25.74 -2.59 1.63
CA ALA A 142 26.35 -3.79 1.05
C ALA A 142 26.64 -3.62 -0.45
N THR A 143 25.74 -3.02 -1.22
CA THR A 143 25.94 -2.75 -2.66
C THR A 143 27.04 -1.71 -2.90
N SER A 144 27.21 -0.74 -1.99
CA SER A 144 28.25 0.30 -2.10
C SER A 144 29.64 -0.15 -1.67
N ALA A 145 29.75 -1.30 -0.99
CA ALA A 145 31.01 -1.80 -0.50
C ALA A 145 31.91 -2.28 -1.67
N PRO A 146 33.24 -2.19 -1.53
CA PRO A 146 34.17 -2.69 -2.54
C PRO A 146 33.93 -4.18 -2.76
N GLY A 147 33.52 -4.54 -3.98
CA GLY A 147 33.23 -5.92 -4.37
C GLY A 147 34.49 -6.64 -4.83
N THR A 148 34.62 -7.91 -4.44
CA THR A 148 35.62 -8.82 -4.99
C THR A 148 35.01 -9.58 -6.17
N SER A 149 35.80 -9.78 -7.24
CA SER A 149 35.45 -10.58 -8.43
C SER A 149 34.77 -11.91 -8.06
N PRO A 150 33.76 -12.38 -8.82
CA PRO A 150 33.08 -13.63 -8.53
C PRO A 150 34.09 -14.79 -8.46
N PRO A 151 33.98 -15.71 -7.48
CA PRO A 151 34.71 -16.94 -7.51
C PRO A 151 34.22 -17.80 -8.69
N SER A 152 35.12 -18.61 -9.23
CA SER A 152 34.81 -19.59 -10.27
C SER A 152 33.67 -20.53 -9.82
N ALA A 153 32.82 -20.90 -10.77
CA ALA A 153 31.52 -21.57 -10.59
C ALA A 153 31.55 -22.95 -9.87
N SER A 154 32.72 -23.45 -9.49
CA SER A 154 32.90 -24.77 -8.85
C SER A 154 33.29 -24.72 -7.38
N SER A 155 33.44 -23.54 -6.77
CA SER A 155 33.84 -23.44 -5.36
C SER A 155 32.66 -23.47 -4.41
N ALA A 156 32.80 -24.19 -3.28
CA ALA A 156 31.80 -24.23 -2.22
C ALA A 156 31.44 -22.82 -1.74
N THR A 157 30.16 -22.61 -1.37
CA THR A 157 29.69 -21.33 -0.82
C THR A 157 30.54 -20.97 0.40
N LYS A 158 31.25 -19.86 0.31
CA LYS A 158 32.18 -19.36 1.34
C LYS A 158 31.62 -18.08 1.96
N LEU A 159 32.44 -17.24 2.58
CA LEU A 159 32.01 -15.92 3.05
C LEU A 159 31.70 -14.94 1.91
N HIS A 160 32.32 -15.12 0.73
CA HIS A 160 32.19 -14.19 -0.39
C HIS A 160 30.74 -13.98 -0.82
N VAL A 161 30.33 -12.72 -0.94
CA VAL A 161 29.03 -12.29 -1.43
C VAL A 161 29.27 -11.58 -2.76
N SER A 162 28.58 -12.03 -3.82
CA SER A 162 28.72 -11.38 -5.12
C SER A 162 27.97 -10.05 -5.18
N THR A 163 28.43 -9.14 -6.03
CA THR A 163 27.74 -7.87 -6.30
C THR A 163 26.31 -8.11 -6.81
N GLU A 164 26.11 -9.14 -7.63
CA GLU A 164 24.79 -9.56 -8.11
C GLU A 164 23.87 -10.01 -6.96
N GLN A 165 24.38 -10.76 -5.99
CA GLN A 165 23.61 -11.16 -4.79
C GLN A 165 23.16 -9.95 -3.98
N ALA A 166 24.06 -8.98 -3.75
CA ALA A 166 23.74 -7.75 -3.06
C ALA A 166 22.68 -6.90 -3.80
N GLN A 167 22.82 -6.76 -5.12
CA GLN A 167 21.86 -6.04 -5.95
C GLN A 167 20.48 -6.73 -6.00
N ASN A 168 20.46 -8.07 -6.11
CA ASN A 168 19.22 -8.84 -6.09
C ASN A 168 18.48 -8.69 -4.76
N LEU A 169 19.22 -8.72 -3.65
CA LEU A 169 18.68 -8.47 -2.32
C LEU A 169 18.10 -7.05 -2.22
N GLN A 170 18.82 -6.04 -2.71
CA GLN A 170 18.35 -4.65 -2.69
C GLN A 170 17.04 -4.49 -3.48
N LYS A 171 16.98 -4.99 -4.72
CA LYS A 171 15.76 -4.96 -5.54
C LYS A 171 14.60 -5.66 -4.85
N HIS A 172 14.84 -6.81 -4.23
CA HIS A 172 13.82 -7.55 -3.50
C HIS A 172 13.28 -6.75 -2.30
N LEU A 173 14.16 -6.08 -1.56
CA LEU A 173 13.78 -5.23 -0.43
C LEU A 173 13.05 -3.96 -0.85
N GLU A 174 13.41 -3.33 -1.97
CA GLU A 174 12.69 -2.19 -2.54
C GLU A 174 11.23 -2.56 -2.84
N ASN A 175 11.02 -3.73 -3.46
CA ASN A 175 9.68 -4.27 -3.74
C ASN A 175 8.90 -4.61 -2.47
N LEU A 176 9.53 -5.26 -1.48
CA LEU A 176 8.87 -5.57 -0.21
C LEU A 176 8.54 -4.32 0.60
N ASN A 177 9.38 -3.29 0.53
CA ASN A 177 9.17 -2.05 1.25
C ASN A 177 7.99 -1.27 0.66
N SER A 178 7.88 -1.18 -0.67
CA SER A 178 6.70 -0.57 -1.31
C SER A 178 5.41 -1.34 -0.96
N HIS A 179 5.47 -2.67 -0.95
CA HIS A 179 4.36 -3.52 -0.51
C HIS A 179 3.96 -3.23 0.95
N TYR A 180 4.89 -3.25 1.91
CA TYR A 180 4.58 -2.99 3.31
C TYR A 180 4.11 -1.55 3.56
N ARG A 181 4.61 -0.56 2.81
CA ARG A 181 4.08 0.81 2.84
C ARG A 181 2.61 0.85 2.43
N GLY A 182 2.25 0.15 1.35
CA GLY A 182 0.86 0.01 0.91
C GLY A 182 -0.02 -0.65 1.98
N VAL A 183 0.41 -1.78 2.54
CA VAL A 183 -0.34 -2.47 3.61
C VAL A 183 -0.52 -1.58 4.85
N VAL A 184 0.52 -0.86 5.26
CA VAL A 184 0.42 0.07 6.39
C VAL A 184 -0.52 1.22 6.09
N ALA A 185 -0.43 1.84 4.91
CA ALA A 185 -1.33 2.91 4.49
C ALA A 185 -2.79 2.44 4.48
N LEU A 186 -3.07 1.27 3.91
CA LEU A 186 -4.40 0.65 3.94
C LEU A 186 -4.88 0.39 5.37
N SER A 187 -4.01 -0.15 6.24
CA SER A 187 -4.37 -0.40 7.64
C SER A 187 -4.71 0.89 8.39
N GLN A 188 -4.03 2.00 8.08
CA GLN A 188 -4.29 3.31 8.67
C GLN A 188 -5.58 3.91 8.13
N LEU A 189 -5.85 3.78 6.83
CA LEU A 189 -7.11 4.19 6.21
C LEU A 189 -8.30 3.46 6.84
N ILE A 190 -8.21 2.13 6.99
CA ILE A 190 -9.25 1.32 7.64
C ILE A 190 -9.44 1.72 9.12
N ALA A 191 -8.36 1.96 9.86
CA ALA A 191 -8.47 2.39 11.24
C ALA A 191 -9.10 3.80 11.37
N SER A 192 -8.76 4.70 10.45
CA SER A 192 -9.32 6.06 10.38
C SER A 192 -10.80 6.02 9.98
N SER A 193 -11.16 5.15 9.04
CA SER A 193 -12.53 4.94 8.56
C SER A 193 -13.44 4.39 9.67
N ALA A 194 -12.94 3.43 10.46
CA ALA A 194 -13.65 2.90 11.62
C ALA A 194 -13.85 3.95 12.73
N THR A 195 -12.92 4.90 12.86
CA THR A 195 -13.04 6.02 13.80
C THR A 195 -14.05 7.05 13.30
N ALA A 196 -14.00 7.39 12.01
CA ALA A 196 -14.96 8.28 11.35
C ALA A 196 -16.40 7.75 11.43
N ASN A 197 -16.59 6.44 11.35
CA ASN A 197 -17.89 5.77 11.55
C ASN A 197 -18.49 6.00 12.95
N LYS A 198 -17.67 6.16 14.00
CA LYS A 198 -18.16 6.39 15.36
C LYS A 198 -18.57 7.84 15.58
N THR A 199 -17.93 8.76 14.88
CA THR A 199 -18.21 10.21 14.93
C THR A 199 -19.09 10.66 13.76
N GLY A 200 -19.86 9.73 13.16
CA GLY A 200 -20.61 9.96 11.93
C GLY A 200 -21.30 11.32 11.95
N PRO A 201 -21.11 12.17 10.93
CA PRO A 201 -21.73 13.48 10.90
C PRO A 201 -23.24 13.28 10.96
N THR A 202 -23.84 13.68 12.08
CA THR A 202 -25.27 13.56 12.34
C THR A 202 -26.14 14.34 11.33
N ASN A 203 -25.51 15.08 10.42
CA ASN A 203 -26.10 15.95 9.40
C ASN A 203 -25.58 15.67 7.96
N ALA A 204 -25.11 14.46 7.65
CA ALA A 204 -24.69 14.13 6.28
C ALA A 204 -25.90 14.00 5.34
N ALA A 205 -25.77 14.49 4.09
CA ALA A 205 -26.76 14.27 3.03
C ALA A 205 -27.05 12.76 2.84
N PRO A 206 -28.29 12.36 2.46
CA PRO A 206 -28.62 10.96 2.26
C PRO A 206 -27.69 10.30 1.23
N VAL A 207 -27.48 8.98 1.35
CA VAL A 207 -26.57 8.23 0.45
C VAL A 207 -26.92 8.42 -1.03
N VAL A 208 -28.21 8.52 -1.36
CA VAL A 208 -28.66 8.76 -2.75
C VAL A 208 -28.13 10.06 -3.36
N GLU A 209 -27.86 11.09 -2.55
CA GLU A 209 -27.30 12.36 -3.04
C GLU A 209 -25.77 12.31 -3.19
N ARG A 210 -25.12 11.32 -2.60
CA ARG A 210 -23.66 11.16 -2.56
C ARG A 210 -23.18 9.88 -3.25
N LEU A 211 -23.91 9.40 -4.26
CA LEU A 211 -23.54 8.19 -5.01
C LEU A 211 -22.17 8.29 -5.72
N ASN A 212 -21.73 9.52 -6.02
CA ASN A 212 -20.45 9.80 -6.65
C ASN A 212 -19.28 9.81 -5.66
N GLU A 213 -19.54 9.77 -4.35
CA GLU A 213 -18.53 9.84 -3.30
C GLU A 213 -18.30 8.47 -2.67
N TYR A 214 -17.04 8.04 -2.57
CA TYR A 214 -16.72 6.83 -1.81
C TYR A 214 -16.82 7.13 -0.31
N PRO A 215 -17.58 6.34 0.48
CA PRO A 215 -17.74 6.61 1.90
C PRO A 215 -16.39 6.52 2.62
N ALA A 216 -16.01 7.59 3.33
CA ALA A 216 -14.74 7.65 4.07
C ALA A 216 -14.59 6.54 5.12
N SER A 217 -15.71 5.95 5.54
CA SER A 217 -15.83 4.81 6.43
C SER A 217 -15.52 3.45 5.79
N GLY A 218 -15.54 3.35 4.46
CA GLY A 218 -15.46 2.09 3.71
C GLY A 218 -16.72 1.21 3.84
N SER A 219 -17.74 1.68 4.56
CA SER A 219 -19.02 0.99 4.77
C SER A 219 -20.18 1.95 4.53
N VAL A 220 -21.21 1.50 3.82
CA VAL A 220 -22.40 2.31 3.56
C VAL A 220 -23.24 2.45 4.83
N GLU A 221 -23.51 3.69 5.26
CA GLU A 221 -24.42 3.95 6.38
C GLU A 221 -25.87 3.65 5.97
N LEU A 222 -26.43 2.55 6.47
CA LEU A 222 -27.78 2.10 6.13
C LEU A 222 -28.90 2.92 6.82
N LYS A 223 -28.56 3.81 7.75
CA LYS A 223 -29.54 4.59 8.54
C LYS A 223 -30.12 5.79 7.78
N ASN A 224 -29.36 6.39 6.86
CA ASN A 224 -29.75 7.59 6.12
C ASN A 224 -29.58 7.38 4.60
N LEU A 225 -30.23 6.33 4.08
CA LEU A 225 -30.16 5.99 2.66
C LEU A 225 -30.88 7.04 1.79
N VAL A 226 -32.10 7.40 2.20
CA VAL A 226 -33.01 8.32 1.49
C VAL A 226 -33.72 9.18 2.53
N THR A 227 -33.95 10.45 2.20
CA THR A 227 -34.84 11.31 3.00
C THR A 227 -36.29 10.85 2.84
N TRP A 228 -36.87 10.33 3.92
CA TRP A 228 -38.28 9.95 3.97
C TRP A 228 -39.01 10.76 5.05
N PRO A 229 -40.18 11.38 4.77
CA PRO A 229 -40.87 11.43 3.48
C PRO A 229 -40.15 12.31 2.42
N PRO A 230 -40.39 12.08 1.11
CA PRO A 230 -39.71 12.82 0.05
C PRO A 230 -40.08 14.30 0.08
N LYS A 231 -39.08 15.18 0.06
CA LYS A 231 -39.28 16.63 -0.05
C LYS A 231 -39.39 17.01 -1.53
N LEU A 232 -40.39 17.82 -1.87
CA LEU A 232 -40.54 18.37 -3.22
C LEU A 232 -39.31 19.23 -3.55
N LYS A 233 -38.64 18.93 -4.66
CA LYS A 233 -37.51 19.71 -5.19
C LYS A 233 -37.84 20.16 -6.62
N PRO A 234 -37.50 21.40 -7.00
CA PRO A 234 -37.66 21.84 -8.38
C PRO A 234 -36.73 21.03 -9.27
N VAL A 235 -37.28 20.44 -10.33
CA VAL A 235 -36.51 19.74 -11.36
C VAL A 235 -36.30 20.71 -12.51
N PRO A 236 -35.05 21.00 -12.91
CA PRO A 236 -34.82 21.84 -14.08
C PRO A 236 -35.41 21.14 -15.31
N VAL A 237 -36.47 21.73 -15.85
CA VAL A 237 -37.03 21.33 -17.14
C VAL A 237 -36.10 21.85 -18.23
N LYS A 238 -36.10 21.17 -19.39
CA LYS A 238 -35.34 21.57 -20.58
C LYS A 238 -35.46 23.09 -20.78
N PRO A 239 -34.35 23.83 -20.85
CA PRO A 239 -34.40 25.28 -20.98
C PRO A 239 -35.15 25.65 -22.26
N LEU A 240 -36.00 26.67 -22.17
CA LEU A 240 -36.67 27.25 -23.33
C LEU A 240 -35.61 27.89 -24.22
N PHE A 241 -35.34 27.26 -25.35
CA PHE A 241 -34.49 27.82 -26.40
C PHE A 241 -35.39 28.41 -27.48
N LEU A 242 -35.41 29.73 -27.57
CA LEU A 242 -36.13 30.44 -28.62
C LEU A 242 -35.16 30.66 -29.78
N ASP A 243 -35.52 30.20 -30.97
CA ASP A 243 -34.77 30.50 -32.18
C ASP A 243 -35.09 31.93 -32.64
N VAL A 244 -34.34 32.90 -32.11
CA VAL A 244 -34.50 34.32 -32.44
C VAL A 244 -34.01 34.63 -33.85
N ALA A 245 -33.17 33.77 -34.45
CA ALA A 245 -32.66 33.97 -35.81
C ALA A 245 -33.76 33.89 -36.86
N TRP A 246 -34.82 33.14 -36.59
CA TRP A 246 -36.01 33.07 -37.45
C TRP A 246 -36.67 34.44 -37.66
N ASN A 247 -36.60 35.34 -36.67
CA ASN A 247 -37.17 36.69 -36.78
C ASN A 247 -36.43 37.56 -37.81
N TYR A 248 -35.22 37.17 -38.22
CA TYR A 248 -34.37 37.93 -39.15
C TYR A 248 -34.27 37.28 -40.54
N VAL A 249 -35.07 36.25 -40.83
CA VAL A 249 -35.14 35.65 -42.16
C VAL A 249 -36.02 36.52 -43.06
N GLU A 250 -35.39 37.41 -43.83
CA GLU A 250 -36.05 38.24 -44.83
C GLU A 250 -35.92 37.63 -46.23
N TYR A 251 -37.03 37.51 -46.94
CA TYR A 251 -37.03 37.09 -48.34
C TYR A 251 -36.92 38.31 -49.27
N PRO A 252 -35.97 38.34 -50.23
CA PRO A 252 -35.85 39.44 -51.17
C PRO A 252 -37.11 39.51 -52.05
N GLY A 253 -37.85 40.62 -51.93
CA GLY A 253 -39.09 40.88 -52.69
C GLY A 253 -40.37 41.02 -51.85
N ARG A 254 -40.33 40.79 -50.54
CA ARG A 254 -41.46 41.03 -49.63
C ARG A 254 -41.23 42.33 -48.85
N ALA A 255 -41.94 43.40 -49.21
CA ALA A 255 -41.91 44.63 -48.42
C ALA A 255 -42.40 44.36 -46.99
N PRO A 256 -41.78 44.94 -45.95
CA PRO A 256 -42.18 44.70 -44.57
C PRO A 256 -43.59 45.22 -44.36
N ALA A 257 -44.52 44.33 -43.97
CA ALA A 257 -45.80 44.76 -43.46
C ALA A 257 -45.55 45.45 -42.12
N VAL A 258 -45.60 46.78 -42.14
CA VAL A 258 -45.56 47.63 -40.94
C VAL A 258 -46.62 47.11 -39.97
N GLN A 259 -46.19 46.50 -38.87
CA GLN A 259 -47.07 46.26 -37.73
C GLN A 259 -47.46 47.65 -37.21
N LYS A 260 -48.74 48.01 -37.39
CA LYS A 260 -49.32 49.20 -36.76
C LYS A 260 -49.21 49.04 -35.24
N PRO A 261 -48.73 50.04 -34.49
CA PRO A 261 -48.84 50.02 -33.05
C PRO A 261 -50.33 50.03 -32.67
N GLU A 262 -50.77 49.06 -31.87
CA GLU A 262 -52.04 49.16 -31.16
C GLU A 262 -51.99 50.36 -30.20
N PRO A 263 -53.09 51.13 -30.07
CA PRO A 263 -53.11 52.32 -29.24
C PRO A 263 -52.93 51.98 -27.76
N GLU A 264 -52.01 52.68 -27.10
CA GLU A 264 -51.80 52.66 -25.66
C GLU A 264 -53.11 53.01 -24.90
N PRO A 265 -53.49 52.26 -23.85
CA PRO A 265 -54.59 52.69 -22.98
C PRO A 265 -54.16 53.94 -22.21
N ALA A 266 -55.01 54.97 -22.28
CA ALA A 266 -54.82 56.28 -21.68
C ALA A 266 -54.41 56.22 -20.20
N ALA A 267 -53.43 57.05 -19.86
CA ALA A 267 -52.99 57.33 -18.51
C ALA A 267 -54.16 57.79 -17.62
N ALA A 268 -54.31 57.12 -16.49
CA ALA A 268 -55.21 57.48 -15.41
C ALA A 268 -54.45 58.25 -14.32
N VAL A 269 -54.84 59.51 -14.07
CA VAL A 269 -54.62 60.34 -12.87
C VAL A 269 -55.66 61.47 -12.98
N GLU A 270 -56.52 61.87 -12.05
CA GLU A 270 -56.86 61.57 -10.65
C GLU A 270 -58.28 62.14 -10.45
N GLU A 271 -59.16 61.50 -9.68
CA GLU A 271 -60.14 62.24 -8.88
C GLU A 271 -60.56 61.40 -7.67
N GLN A 272 -60.22 61.92 -6.49
CA GLN A 272 -60.61 61.39 -5.19
C GLN A 272 -62.08 61.71 -4.92
N LYS A 273 -62.87 60.72 -4.50
CA LYS A 273 -63.87 60.92 -3.44
C LYS A 273 -64.29 59.60 -2.80
N ALA A 274 -64.33 59.65 -1.49
CA ALA A 274 -64.63 58.57 -0.57
C ALA A 274 -66.07 58.07 -0.67
N GLU A 275 -66.28 56.78 -0.39
CA GLU A 275 -67.17 56.29 0.69
C GLU A 275 -67.03 54.76 0.83
N ARG A 276 -66.84 54.29 2.08
CA ARG A 276 -66.93 52.89 2.54
C ARG A 276 -68.40 52.60 2.95
N PRO A 277 -68.78 51.39 3.40
CA PRO A 277 -68.44 50.00 3.04
C PRO A 277 -69.74 49.15 2.85
N GLN A 278 -69.64 47.80 2.94
CA GLN A 278 -70.68 46.75 3.16
C GLN A 278 -70.99 45.92 1.89
N GLN A 279 -71.09 44.57 1.86
CA GLN A 279 -71.29 43.55 2.88
C GLN A 279 -70.96 42.13 2.33
N LYS A 280 -70.36 41.30 3.19
CA LYS A 280 -70.43 39.83 3.42
C LYS A 280 -71.13 38.83 2.44
N LYS A 281 -70.57 37.58 2.50
CA LYS A 281 -71.11 36.21 2.21
C LYS A 281 -70.92 35.73 0.75
N GLY A 282 -70.56 34.49 0.44
CA GLY A 282 -70.34 33.24 1.19
C GLY A 282 -69.62 32.23 0.26
N TRP A 283 -68.80 31.34 0.80
CA TRP A 283 -69.10 29.89 0.90
C TRP A 283 -69.51 29.20 -0.41
N PHE A 284 -68.57 28.52 -1.09
CA PHE A 284 -68.76 27.31 -1.92
C PHE A 284 -67.38 26.65 -2.08
N SER A 285 -67.05 25.56 -1.37
CA SER A 285 -67.45 24.15 -1.55
C SER A 285 -66.89 23.51 -2.82
N PHE A 286 -65.93 22.61 -2.61
CA PHE A 286 -65.38 21.65 -3.57
C PHE A 286 -66.48 20.71 -4.10
N GLY A 287 -66.51 20.52 -5.42
CA GLY A 287 -67.29 19.51 -6.12
C GLY A 287 -66.43 18.30 -6.46
N ARG A 288 -67.07 17.13 -6.42
CA ARG A 288 -66.53 15.76 -6.57
C ARG A 288 -65.83 15.50 -7.90
#